data_AF-A0A0K8RDW0-F1
#
_entry.id   AF-A0A0K8RDW0-F1
#
_cell.length_a   1.000
_cell.length_b   1.000
_cell.length_c   1.000
_cell.angle_alpha   90.00
_cell.angle_beta   90.00
_cell.angle_gamma   90.00
#
_symmetry.space_group_name_H-M   'P 1'
#
loop_
_entity.id
_entity.type
_entity.pdbx_description
1 polymer ?
#
loop_
_entity_poly.entity_id
_entity_poly.type
_entity_poly.pdbx_seq_one_letter_code
_entity_poly.pdbx_strand_id
1 'polypeptide(L)'
;MPTVHYEFPNGYNCDFGAERLKIPEGLFDPSNVKGLSGNTMLGVSHVVTTSVGMCDIDIRPSMRLKLIANNTTVERRFSSWIGGSILASLGTFQQMWISKQEYEEGGKQCVERKCP
;
A
#
# COMPACT_ATOMS: atom_id res chain seq x y z
N MET A 1 24.62 -16.37 -1.14
CA MET A 1 23.18 -16.22 -1.44
C MET A 1 22.85 -17.10 -2.63
N PRO A 2 21.72 -17.84 -2.61
CA PRO A 2 21.35 -18.69 -3.74
C PRO A 2 21.02 -17.83 -4.97
N THR A 3 21.55 -18.24 -6.12
CA THR A 3 21.21 -17.65 -7.42
C THR A 3 19.88 -18.21 -7.93
N VAL A 4 19.19 -17.45 -8.79
CA VAL A 4 17.97 -17.88 -9.48
C VAL A 4 18.18 -17.72 -10.98
N HIS A 5 18.04 -18.81 -11.71
CA HIS A 5 18.11 -18.81 -13.17
C HIS A 5 16.91 -18.08 -13.79
N TYR A 6 17.17 -17.21 -14.76
CA TYR A 6 16.13 -16.53 -15.52
C TYR A 6 16.44 -16.55 -17.01
N GLU A 7 15.45 -16.97 -17.80
CA GLU A 7 15.51 -16.97 -19.25
C GLU A 7 14.61 -15.84 -19.80
N PHE A 8 15.17 -15.03 -20.68
CA PHE A 8 14.50 -13.92 -21.33
C PHE A 8 13.75 -14.42 -22.58
N PRO A 9 12.69 -13.71 -23.03
CA PRO A 9 11.91 -14.12 -24.21
C PRO A 9 12.71 -14.27 -25.52
N ASN A 10 13.93 -13.72 -25.58
CA ASN A 10 14.86 -13.85 -26.72
C ASN A 10 15.82 -15.06 -26.59
N GLY A 11 15.68 -15.90 -25.57
CA GLY A 11 16.56 -17.05 -25.29
C GLY A 11 17.86 -16.71 -24.57
N TYR A 12 18.15 -15.42 -24.29
CA TYR A 12 19.24 -15.04 -23.39
C TYR A 12 18.92 -15.53 -21.98
N ASN A 13 19.92 -15.99 -21.23
CA ASN A 13 19.72 -16.44 -19.85
C ASN A 13 20.83 -15.92 -18.93
N CYS A 14 20.48 -15.68 -17.67
CA CYS A 14 21.39 -15.18 -16.66
C CYS A 14 20.97 -15.69 -15.28
N ASP A 15 21.95 -16.08 -14.46
CA ASP A 15 21.73 -16.42 -13.06
C ASP A 15 21.77 -15.15 -12.22
N PHE A 16 20.68 -14.88 -11.49
CA PHE A 16 20.57 -13.70 -10.65
C PHE A 16 20.83 -14.00 -9.18
N GLY A 17 21.84 -13.37 -8.58
CA GLY A 17 22.27 -13.52 -7.19
C GLY A 17 21.84 -12.37 -6.27
N ALA A 18 22.81 -11.71 -5.64
CA ALA A 18 22.60 -10.66 -4.64
C ALA A 18 21.92 -9.39 -5.21
N GLU A 19 22.03 -9.15 -6.51
CA GLU A 19 21.40 -8.05 -7.23
C GLU A 19 19.88 -8.08 -7.20
N ARG A 20 19.27 -9.25 -6.99
CA ARG A 20 17.82 -9.40 -6.76
C ARG A 20 17.34 -8.61 -5.54
N LEU A 21 18.26 -8.31 -4.61
CA LEU A 21 17.97 -7.61 -3.37
C LEU A 21 18.38 -6.12 -3.42
N LYS A 22 19.20 -5.72 -4.39
CA LYS A 22 19.65 -4.32 -4.51
C LYS A 22 18.51 -3.38 -4.89
N ILE A 23 17.59 -3.82 -5.75
CA ILE A 23 16.42 -3.03 -6.15
C ILE A 23 15.45 -2.81 -4.98
N PRO A 24 14.99 -3.86 -4.24
CA PRO A 24 14.09 -3.65 -3.11
C PRO A 24 14.72 -2.90 -1.93
N GLU A 25 16.05 -2.87 -1.80
CA GLU A 25 16.73 -2.13 -0.73
C GLU A 25 16.49 -0.61 -0.81
N GLY A 26 16.23 -0.07 -2.01
CA GLY A 26 15.86 1.34 -2.19
C GLY A 26 14.61 1.77 -1.42
N LEU A 27 13.78 0.82 -0.98
CA LEU A 27 12.62 1.08 -0.13
C LEU A 27 13.01 1.46 1.31
N PHE A 28 14.13 0.92 1.80
CA PHE A 28 14.62 1.13 3.16
C PHE A 28 15.75 2.17 3.18
N ASP A 29 16.61 2.16 2.16
CA ASP A 29 17.69 3.13 1.97
C ASP A 29 17.61 3.76 0.56
N PRO A 30 16.85 4.86 0.43
CA PRO A 30 16.70 5.58 -0.83
C PRO A 30 18.01 6.12 -1.43
N SER A 31 19.07 6.26 -0.62
CA SER A 31 20.36 6.77 -1.09
C SER A 31 21.02 5.85 -2.14
N ASN A 32 20.63 4.57 -2.16
CA ASN A 32 21.15 3.57 -3.10
C ASN A 32 20.50 3.65 -4.50
N VAL A 33 19.45 4.46 -4.68
CA VAL A 33 18.72 4.55 -5.96
C VAL A 33 19.29 5.68 -6.82
N LYS A 34 20.10 5.31 -7.81
CA LYS A 34 20.71 6.26 -8.76
C LYS A 34 19.63 6.92 -9.64
N GLY A 35 19.70 8.25 -9.80
CA GLY A 35 18.80 9.03 -10.65
C GLY A 35 17.71 9.81 -9.92
N LEU A 36 17.54 9.59 -8.61
CA LEU A 36 16.70 10.40 -7.75
C LEU A 36 17.56 11.48 -7.09
N SER A 37 17.75 12.60 -7.78
CA SER A 37 18.46 13.75 -7.23
C SER A 37 17.48 14.57 -6.38
N GLY A 38 17.43 14.31 -5.07
CA GLY A 38 16.63 15.08 -4.12
C GLY A 38 16.57 14.44 -2.73
N ASN A 39 16.89 15.22 -1.68
CA ASN A 39 16.91 14.78 -0.28
C ASN A 39 15.52 14.56 0.34
N THR A 40 14.45 14.49 -0.45
CA THR A 40 13.07 14.47 0.05
C THR A 40 12.49 13.07 0.24
N MET A 41 13.15 12.03 -0.27
CA MET A 41 12.66 10.66 -0.11
C MET A 41 13.04 10.07 1.25
N LEU A 42 12.03 9.59 1.96
CA LEU A 42 12.17 8.87 3.23
C LEU A 42 12.05 7.36 2.97
N GLY A 43 12.95 6.58 3.57
CA GLY A 43 12.78 5.12 3.61
C GLY A 43 11.55 4.73 4.42
N VAL A 44 10.99 3.54 4.17
CA VAL A 44 9.73 3.09 4.80
C VAL A 44 9.78 3.13 6.33
N SER A 45 10.91 2.80 6.95
CA SER A 45 11.07 2.90 8.40
C SER A 45 10.85 4.32 8.93
N HIS A 46 11.36 5.31 8.19
CA HIS A 46 11.24 6.71 8.57
C HIS A 46 9.83 7.23 8.30
N VAL A 47 9.21 6.81 7.19
CA VAL A 47 7.79 7.10 6.90
C VAL A 47 6.90 6.63 8.04
N VAL A 48 7.04 5.37 8.49
CA VAL A 48 6.23 4.82 9.60
C VAL A 48 6.41 5.63 10.88
N THR A 49 7.65 5.95 11.24
CA THR A 49 7.97 6.71 12.46
C THR A 49 7.36 8.12 12.40
N THR A 50 7.50 8.80 11.26
CA THR A 50 6.90 10.12 11.05
C THR A 50 5.39 10.07 11.07
N SER A 51 4.76 9.07 10.43
CA SER A 51 3.30 8.90 10.45
C SER A 51 2.75 8.71 11.86
N VAL A 52 3.40 7.88 12.69
CA VAL A 52 3.02 7.72 14.10
C VAL A 52 3.25 9.02 14.89
N GLY A 53 4.33 9.75 14.59
CA GLY A 53 4.62 11.05 15.19
C GLY A 53 3.57 12.13 14.86
N MET A 54 2.95 12.08 13.69
CA MET A 54 1.88 12.99 13.27
C MET A 54 0.52 12.69 13.89
N CYS A 55 0.35 11.51 14.50
CA CYS A 55 -0.87 11.19 15.23
C CYS A 55 -0.98 12.00 16.53
N ASP A 56 -2.22 12.24 16.95
CA ASP A 56 -2.54 12.96 18.19
C ASP A 56 -1.79 12.37 19.40
N ILE A 57 -1.23 13.24 20.24
CA ILE A 57 -0.45 12.85 21.42
C ILE A 57 -1.23 11.96 22.37
N ASP A 58 -2.56 12.12 22.46
CA ASP A 58 -3.41 11.33 23.34
C ASP A 58 -3.67 9.92 22.79
N ILE A 59 -3.61 9.74 21.47
CA ILE A 59 -3.79 8.44 20.81
C ILE A 59 -2.50 7.63 20.81
N ARG A 60 -1.33 8.27 20.69
CA ARG A 60 -0.02 7.58 20.56
C ARG A 60 0.24 6.51 21.63
N PRO A 61 0.00 6.72 22.94
CA PRO A 61 0.25 5.72 23.97
C PRO A 61 -0.69 4.52 23.91
N SER A 62 -1.88 4.69 23.34
CA SER A 62 -2.92 3.66 23.26
C SER A 62 -2.99 2.96 21.89
N MET A 63 -2.22 3.46 20.91
CA MET A 63 -2.21 2.97 19.54
C MET A 63 -1.65 1.55 19.47
N ARG A 64 -2.50 0.59 19.09
CA ARG A 64 -2.08 -0.79 18.81
C ARG A 64 -1.69 -0.91 17.35
N LEU A 65 -0.38 -0.97 17.08
CA LEU A 65 0.12 -1.24 15.74
C LEU A 65 -0.13 -2.70 15.38
N LYS A 66 -1.06 -2.92 14.43
CA LYS A 66 -1.29 -4.23 13.81
C LYS A 66 -0.64 -4.27 12.44
N LEU A 67 0.46 -4.99 12.32
CA LEU A 67 1.10 -5.24 11.02
C LEU A 67 0.29 -6.29 10.25
N ILE A 68 -0.23 -5.91 9.09
CA ILE A 68 -0.88 -6.84 8.16
C ILE A 68 0.08 -7.12 7.01
N ALA A 69 0.70 -8.30 7.04
CA ALA A 69 1.60 -8.79 6.00
C ALA A 69 1.14 -10.20 5.58
N ASN A 70 0.15 -10.26 4.69
CA ASN A 70 -0.40 -11.53 4.19
C ASN A 70 0.73 -12.40 3.63
N ASN A 71 0.73 -13.71 3.84
CA ASN A 71 1.84 -14.58 3.42
C ASN A 71 1.71 -15.06 1.96
N THR A 72 0.50 -15.06 1.40
CA THR A 72 0.24 -15.49 0.04
C THR A 72 0.29 -14.34 -0.97
N THR A 73 0.81 -14.62 -2.17
CA THR A 73 0.83 -13.64 -3.27
C THR A 73 -0.57 -13.20 -3.68
N VAL A 74 -1.55 -14.11 -3.60
CA VAL A 74 -2.96 -13.83 -3.96
C VAL A 74 -3.56 -12.81 -3.00
N GLU A 75 -3.47 -13.04 -1.69
CA GLU A 75 -4.03 -12.12 -0.71
C GLU A 75 -3.33 -10.76 -0.72
N ARG A 76 -2.01 -10.68 -0.99
CA ARG A 76 -1.32 -9.38 -1.15
C ARG A 76 -1.79 -8.64 -2.39
N ARG A 77 -1.95 -9.35 -3.50
CA ARG A 77 -2.30 -8.75 -4.79
C ARG A 77 -3.76 -8.29 -4.84
N PHE A 78 -4.65 -9.00 -4.15
CA PHE A 78 -6.09 -8.78 -4.24
C PHE A 78 -6.73 -8.35 -2.91
N SER A 79 -5.94 -8.02 -1.87
CA SER A 79 -6.47 -7.61 -0.54
C SER A 79 -7.50 -6.49 -0.63
N SER A 80 -7.21 -5.42 -1.38
CA SER A 80 -8.12 -4.28 -1.54
C SER A 80 -9.42 -4.69 -2.23
N TRP A 81 -9.34 -5.57 -3.23
CA TRP A 81 -10.51 -6.09 -3.93
C TRP A 81 -11.37 -6.98 -3.03
N ILE A 82 -10.72 -7.91 -2.31
CA ILE A 82 -11.38 -8.80 -1.35
C ILE A 82 -12.07 -7.96 -0.28
N GLY A 83 -11.36 -7.00 0.33
CA GLY A 83 -11.93 -6.09 1.33
C GLY A 83 -13.12 -5.29 0.81
N GLY A 84 -13.02 -4.75 -0.42
CA GLY A 84 -14.12 -4.03 -1.07
C GLY A 84 -15.34 -4.93 -1.32
N SER A 85 -15.14 -6.16 -1.79
CA SER A 85 -16.23 -7.11 -2.05
C SER A 85 -16.97 -7.52 -0.78
N ILE A 86 -16.23 -7.72 0.33
CA ILE A 86 -16.81 -8.00 1.64
C ILE A 86 -17.61 -6.78 2.11
N LEU A 87 -17.01 -5.59 2.09
CA LEU A 87 -17.64 -4.34 2.52
C LEU A 87 -18.94 -4.06 1.77
N ALA A 88 -18.93 -4.19 0.45
CA ALA A 88 -20.11 -3.97 -0.40
C ALA A 88 -21.26 -4.96 -0.11
N SER A 89 -20.93 -6.15 0.41
CA SER A 89 -21.89 -7.19 0.76
C SER A 89 -22.44 -7.07 2.18
N LEU A 90 -21.91 -6.18 3.02
CA LEU A 90 -22.41 -5.96 4.37
C LEU A 90 -23.77 -5.25 4.30
N GLY A 91 -24.79 -5.81 4.95
CA GLY A 91 -26.13 -5.19 5.02
C GLY A 91 -26.10 -3.79 5.62
N THR A 92 -25.22 -3.55 6.61
CA THR A 92 -25.00 -2.23 7.22
C THR A 92 -24.42 -1.21 6.23
N PHE A 93 -23.67 -1.67 5.22
CA PHE A 93 -23.05 -0.79 4.23
C PHE A 93 -24.04 -0.34 3.15
N GLN A 94 -25.20 -1.00 3.01
CA GLN A 94 -26.24 -0.58 2.05
C GLN A 94 -26.74 0.84 2.31
N GLN A 95 -26.77 1.28 3.58
CA GLN A 95 -27.14 2.65 3.94
C GLN A 95 -26.13 3.70 3.45
N MET A 96 -24.89 3.26 3.18
CA MET A 96 -23.81 4.12 2.69
C MET A 96 -23.82 4.27 1.16
N TRP A 97 -24.66 3.52 0.44
CA TRP A 97 -24.75 3.64 -1.02
C TRP A 97 -25.32 4.99 -1.43
N ILE A 98 -24.79 5.56 -2.50
CA ILE A 98 -25.28 6.81 -3.07
C ILE A 98 -26.13 6.46 -4.28
N SER A 99 -27.41 6.79 -4.23
CA SER A 99 -28.30 6.59 -5.37
C SER A 99 -28.02 7.62 -6.47
N LYS A 100 -28.45 7.31 -7.70
CA LYS A 100 -28.34 8.25 -8.81
C LYS A 100 -29.02 9.58 -8.50
N GLN A 101 -30.24 9.54 -7.95
CA GLN A 101 -30.99 10.74 -7.57
C GLN A 101 -30.26 11.55 -6.48
N GLU A 102 -29.76 10.88 -5.44
CA GLU A 102 -29.00 11.56 -4.37
C GLU A 102 -27.76 12.28 -4.91
N TYR A 103 -27.08 11.68 -5.89
CA TYR A 103 -25.92 12.30 -6.53
C TYR A 103 -26.30 13.46 -7.46
N GLU A 104 -27.41 13.36 -8.19
CA GLU A 104 -27.88 14.44 -9.07
C GLU A 104 -28.32 15.68 -8.27
N GLU A 105 -28.91 15.48 -7.08
CA GLU A 105 -29.37 16.56 -6.21
C GLU A 105 -28.23 17.21 -5.38
N GLY A 106 -27.37 16.39 -4.75
CA GLY A 106 -26.33 16.88 -3.83
C GLY A 106 -24.92 16.94 -4.43
N GLY A 107 -24.73 16.42 -5.65
CA GLY A 107 -23.45 16.43 -6.35
C GLY A 107 -22.34 15.69 -5.61
N LYS A 108 -21.09 16.16 -5.80
CA LYS A 108 -19.88 15.54 -5.22
C LYS A 108 -19.90 15.50 -3.68
N GLN A 109 -20.58 16.44 -3.03
CA GLN A 109 -20.62 16.56 -1.57
C GLN A 109 -21.26 15.33 -0.89
N CYS A 110 -22.14 14.62 -1.60
CA CYS A 110 -22.71 13.35 -1.12
C CYS A 110 -21.63 12.31 -0.79
N VAL A 111 -20.52 12.30 -1.53
CA VAL A 111 -19.39 11.38 -1.30
C VAL A 111 -18.61 11.78 -0.05
N GLU A 112 -18.27 13.06 0.11
CA GLU A 112 -17.54 13.57 1.27
C GLU A 112 -18.32 13.35 2.57
N ARG A 113 -19.66 13.44 2.52
CA ARG A 113 -20.53 13.16 3.66
C ARG A 113 -20.53 11.68 4.08
N LYS A 114 -20.48 10.75 3.13
CA LYS A 114 -20.53 9.30 3.40
C LYS A 114 -19.14 8.67 3.57
N CYS A 115 -18.08 9.33 3.11
CA CYS A 115 -16.70 8.87 3.22
C CYS A 115 -15.82 9.97 3.86
N PRO A 116 -15.95 10.22 5.17
CA PRO A 116 -15.16 11.20 5.90
C PRO A 116 -13.71 10.77 6.13
#